data_AF-A0A225E0X1-F1
#
_entry.id   AF-A0A225E0X1-F1
#
_cell.length_a   1.000
_cell.length_b   1.000
_cell.length_c   1.000
_cell.angle_alpha   90.00
_cell.angle_beta   90.00
_cell.angle_gamma   90.00
#
_symmetry.space_group_name_H-M   'P 1'
#
loop_
_entity.id
_entity.type
_entity.pdbx_description
1 polymer ?
#
loop_
_entity_poly.entity_id
_entity_poly.type
_entity_poly.pdbx_seq_one_letter_code
_entity_poly.pdbx_strand_id
1 'polypeptide(L)'
;MTNSPAHKIRIGNVSAIIWRNPSEKGAWYSLQITRSYKNGDDEWRNTDALGFEDALTAAKLLDLAHTWITHQLEADRKGRKEVQAA
;
A
#
# COMPACT_ATOMS: atom_id res chain seq x y z
N MET A 1 11.74 -10.87 10.71
CA MET A 1 12.24 -10.09 9.56
C MET A 1 11.18 -9.05 9.24
N THR A 2 11.50 -7.76 9.37
CA THR A 2 10.54 -6.70 9.09
C THR A 2 10.31 -6.67 7.59
N ASN A 3 9.19 -7.21 7.13
CA ASN A 3 8.76 -6.97 5.76
C ASN A 3 8.76 -5.44 5.59
N SER A 4 9.44 -4.94 4.58
CA SER A 4 9.37 -3.51 4.24
C SER A 4 8.21 -3.32 3.25
N PRO A 5 7.46 -2.22 3.34
CA PRO A 5 6.40 -1.95 2.38
C PRO A 5 6.96 -1.98 0.95
N ALA A 6 6.22 -2.59 0.04
CA ALA A 6 6.57 -2.58 -1.37
C ALA A 6 6.40 -1.17 -1.96
N HIS A 7 5.43 -0.40 -1.46
CA HIS A 7 5.24 0.99 -1.84
C HIS A 7 4.48 1.77 -0.77
N LYS A 8 4.68 3.08 -0.74
CA LYS A 8 3.95 4.00 0.14
C LYS A 8 3.61 5.27 -0.62
N ILE A 9 2.32 5.63 -0.64
CA ILE A 9 1.80 6.85 -1.24
C ILE A 9 1.24 7.71 -0.10
N ARG A 10 1.51 9.01 -0.10
CA ARG A 10 1.07 9.92 0.97
C ARG A 10 0.46 11.20 0.40
N ILE A 11 -0.66 11.63 0.97
CA ILE A 11 -1.28 12.94 0.74
C ILE A 11 -1.60 13.54 2.10
N GLY A 12 -0.98 14.68 2.43
CA GLY A 12 -1.11 15.31 3.74
C GLY A 12 -0.69 14.37 4.87
N ASN A 13 -1.63 14.11 5.80
CA ASN A 13 -1.42 13.21 6.93
C ASN A 13 -1.88 11.77 6.68
N VAL A 14 -2.50 11.47 5.54
CA VAL A 14 -2.99 10.13 5.21
C VAL A 14 -2.01 9.43 4.26
N SER A 15 -1.77 8.15 4.48
CA SER A 15 -0.86 7.33 3.69
C SER A 15 -1.53 6.00 3.30
N ALA A 16 -1.30 5.56 2.07
CA ALA A 16 -1.51 4.20 1.61
C ALA A 16 -0.19 3.43 1.71
N ILE A 17 -0.18 2.33 2.46
CA ILE A 17 0.97 1.44 2.63
C ILE A 17 0.66 0.12 1.94
N ILE A 18 1.45 -0.24 0.94
CA ILE A 18 1.24 -1.42 0.10
C ILE A 18 2.32 -2.44 0.41
N TRP A 19 1.90 -3.69 0.60
CA TRP A 19 2.75 -4.82 0.92
C TRP A 19 2.70 -5.84 -0.21
N ARG A 20 3.86 -6.35 -0.62
CA ARG A 20 3.95 -7.49 -1.55
C ARG A 20 4.09 -8.76 -0.74
N ASN A 21 3.21 -9.72 -1.03
CA ASN A 21 3.12 -11.00 -0.34
C ASN A 21 3.40 -12.13 -1.35
N PRO A 22 4.63 -12.65 -1.40
CA PRO A 22 4.96 -13.80 -2.24
C PRO A 22 4.14 -15.04 -1.83
N SER A 23 3.72 -15.84 -2.81
CA SER A 23 3.12 -17.16 -2.55
C SER A 23 3.47 -18.12 -3.70
N GLU A 24 3.31 -19.43 -3.47
CA GLU A 24 3.52 -20.46 -4.50
C GLU A 24 2.64 -20.26 -5.74
N LYS A 25 1.44 -19.72 -5.57
CA LYS A 25 0.49 -19.46 -6.65
C LYS A 25 0.73 -18.12 -7.36
N GLY A 26 1.71 -17.34 -6.91
CA GLY A 26 2.02 -15.99 -7.36
C GLY A 26 1.96 -14.96 -6.24
N ALA A 27 2.67 -13.84 -6.40
CA ALA A 27 2.59 -12.74 -5.46
C ALA A 27 1.20 -12.10 -5.48
N TRP A 28 0.74 -11.66 -4.31
CA TRP A 28 -0.44 -10.82 -4.13
C TRP A 28 -0.06 -9.60 -3.30
N TYR A 29 -0.93 -8.59 -3.27
CA TYR A 29 -0.66 -7.34 -2.57
C TYR A 29 -1.73 -7.06 -1.52
N SER A 30 -1.33 -6.60 -0.35
CA SER A 30 -2.24 -6.00 0.63
C SER A 30 -2.01 -4.50 0.73
N LEU A 31 -3.04 -3.78 1.16
CA LEU A 31 -3.05 -2.33 1.27
C LEU A 31 -3.63 -1.93 2.63
N GLN A 32 -3.01 -0.94 3.28
CA GLN A 32 -3.50 -0.32 4.51
C GLN A 32 -3.50 1.21 4.36
N ILE A 33 -4.62 1.84 4.71
CA ILE A 33 -4.69 3.30 4.87
C ILE A 33 -4.41 3.65 6.32
N THR A 34 -3.60 4.68 6.54
CA THR A 34 -3.29 5.19 7.87
C THR A 34 -3.15 6.70 7.89
N ARG A 35 -3.55 7.32 9.01
CA ARG A 35 -3.37 8.74 9.30
C ARG A 35 -2.26 8.92 10.34
N SER A 36 -1.30 9.79 10.06
CA SER A 36 -0.29 10.22 11.03
C SER A 36 -0.80 11.41 11.85
N TYR A 37 -0.58 11.38 13.15
CA TYR A 37 -0.92 12.47 14.08
C TYR A 37 0.17 12.60 15.15
N LYS A 38 0.22 13.75 15.83
CA LYS A 38 1.05 13.94 17.02
C LYS A 38 0.21 13.65 18.26
N ASN A 39 0.73 12.85 19.18
CA ASN A 39 0.08 12.58 20.47
C ASN A 39 0.35 13.72 21.48
N GLY A 40 -0.13 13.55 22.72
CA GLY A 40 0.08 14.54 23.80
C GLY A 40 1.56 14.75 24.19
N ASP A 41 2.44 13.82 23.85
CA ASP A 41 3.87 13.85 24.15
C ASP A 41 4.72 14.39 22.98
N ASP A 42 4.07 15.01 21.98
CA ASP A 42 4.66 15.50 20.72
C ASP A 42 5.30 14.41 19.83
N GLU A 43 5.00 13.14 20.09
CA GLU A 43 5.46 12.01 19.30
C GLU A 43 4.52 11.75 18.12
N TRP A 44 5.11 11.49 16.95
CA TRP A 44 4.35 11.05 15.79
C TRP A 44 3.88 9.61 15.95
N ARG A 45 2.57 9.42 15.81
CA ARG A 45 1.90 8.12 15.80
C ARG A 45 1.07 7.97 14.53
N ASN A 46 0.71 6.72 14.23
CA ASN A 46 -0.17 6.38 13.12
C ASN A 46 -1.43 5.72 13.67
N THR A 47 -2.56 5.95 13.03
CA THR A 47 -3.84 5.29 13.34
C THR A 47 -4.53 4.89 12.04
N ASP A 48 -5.39 3.89 12.12
CA ASP A 48 -6.35 3.43 11.14
C ASP A 48 -7.74 4.08 11.32
N ALA A 49 -7.95 4.82 12.42
CA ALA A 49 -9.12 5.66 12.59
C ALA A 49 -9.01 6.90 11.70
N LEU A 50 -9.93 7.02 10.74
CA LEU A 50 -10.02 8.14 9.81
C LEU A 50 -11.18 9.06 10.19
N GLY A 51 -10.96 10.37 10.11
CA GLY A 51 -12.01 11.37 10.25
C GLY A 51 -12.77 11.60 8.93
N PHE A 52 -13.86 12.35 9.00
CA PHE A 52 -14.62 12.76 7.81
C PHE A 52 -13.76 13.53 6.80
N GLU A 53 -12.86 14.38 7.30
CA GLU A 53 -11.91 15.15 6.47
C GLU A 53 -10.91 14.27 5.69
N ASP A 54 -10.63 13.08 6.18
CA ASP A 54 -9.70 12.15 5.55
C ASP A 54 -10.38 11.33 4.43
N ALA A 55 -11.72 11.33 4.36
CA ALA A 55 -12.48 10.41 3.52
C ALA A 55 -12.13 10.50 2.02
N LEU A 56 -12.12 11.71 1.45
CA LEU A 56 -11.79 11.90 0.04
C LEU A 56 -10.30 11.69 -0.24
N THR A 57 -9.45 12.04 0.72
CA THR A 57 -8.01 11.78 0.62
C THR A 57 -7.73 10.28 0.61
N ALA A 58 -8.38 9.52 1.49
CA ALA A 58 -8.30 8.07 1.55
C ALA A 58 -8.83 7.45 0.25
N ALA A 59 -9.96 7.93 -0.27
CA ALA A 59 -10.49 7.47 -1.56
C ALA A 59 -9.49 7.68 -2.70
N LYS A 60 -8.84 8.86 -2.77
CA LYS A 60 -7.83 9.13 -3.79
C LYS A 60 -6.59 8.25 -3.62
N LEU A 61 -6.16 8.01 -2.38
CA LEU A 61 -5.04 7.11 -2.09
C LEU A 61 -5.35 5.66 -2.46
N LEU A 62 -6.59 5.19 -2.24
CA LEU A 62 -7.04 3.87 -2.68
C LEU A 62 -7.01 3.74 -4.20
N ASP A 63 -7.47 4.75 -4.93
CA ASP A 63 -7.42 4.80 -6.41
C ASP A 63 -5.98 4.74 -6.95
N LEU A 64 -5.08 5.54 -6.37
CA LEU A 64 -3.66 5.54 -6.74
C LEU A 64 -2.99 4.19 -6.40
N ALA A 65 -3.29 3.64 -5.23
CA ALA A 65 -2.77 2.33 -4.82
C ALA A 65 -3.28 1.21 -5.72
N HIS A 66 -4.56 1.23 -6.09
CA HIS A 66 -5.14 0.29 -7.05
C HIS A 66 -4.37 0.34 -8.37
N THR A 67 -4.20 1.53 -8.95
CA THR A 67 -3.46 1.71 -10.21
C THR A 67 -2.06 1.12 -10.12
N TRP A 68 -1.32 1.42 -9.04
CA TRP A 68 0.01 0.88 -8.83
C TRP A 68 0.02 -0.65 -8.71
N ILE A 69 -0.88 -1.23 -7.90
CA ILE A 69 -0.99 -2.67 -7.69
C ILE A 69 -1.32 -3.39 -9.00
N THR A 70 -2.21 -2.84 -9.84
CA THR A 70 -2.54 -3.41 -11.15
C THR A 70 -1.29 -3.54 -12.02
N HIS A 71 -0.46 -2.50 -12.10
CA HIS A 71 0.80 -2.57 -12.86
C HIS A 71 1.77 -3.61 -12.30
N GLN A 72 1.87 -3.74 -10.98
CA GLN A 72 2.73 -4.76 -10.37
C GLN A 72 2.24 -6.18 -10.62
N LEU A 73 0.92 -6.42 -10.52
CA LEU A 73 0.33 -7.72 -10.83
C LEU A 73 0.57 -8.12 -12.29
N GLU A 74 0.50 -7.16 -13.22
CA GLU A 74 0.84 -7.39 -14.63
C GLU A 74 2.31 -7.75 -14.83
N ALA A 75 3.21 -7.03 -14.17
CA ALA A 75 4.66 -7.32 -14.21
C ALA A 75 4.97 -8.70 -13.64
N ASP A 76 4.41 -9.04 -12.47
CA ASP A 76 4.57 -10.35 -11.83
C ASP A 76 4.02 -11.49 -12.71
N ARG A 77 2.92 -11.25 -13.43
CA ARG A 77 2.38 -12.22 -14.40
C ARG A 77 3.30 -12.40 -15.61
N LYS A 78 3.88 -11.32 -16.15
CA LYS A 78 4.82 -11.39 -17.28
C LYS A 78 6.09 -12.15 -16.90
N GLY A 79 6.70 -11.80 -15.77
CA GLY A 79 7.91 -12.49 -15.28
C GLY A 79 7.69 -13.99 -15.06
N ARG A 80 6.54 -14.41 -14.54
CA ARG A 80 6.21 -15.84 -14.41
C ARG A 80 6.11 -16.57 -15.76
N LYS A 81 5.54 -15.92 -16.78
CA LYS A 81 5.44 -16.52 -18.12
C LYS A 81 6.81 -16.68 -18.78
N GLU A 82 7.69 -15.70 -18.60
CA GLU A 82 9.07 -15.75 -19.12
C GLU A 82 9.87 -16.88 -18.46
N VAL A 83 9.77 -17.03 -17.13
CA VAL A 83 10.41 -18.14 -16.41
C VAL A 83 9.89 -19.52 -16.82
N GLN A 84 8.61 -19.64 -17.19
CA GLN A 84 8.03 -20.91 -17.65
C GLN A 84 8.39 -21.25 -19.11
N ALA A 85 8.74 -20.26 -19.92
CA ALA A 85 9.09 -20.42 -21.32
C ALA A 85 10.60 -20.64 -21.57
N ALA A 86 11.43 -20.38 -20.55
CA ALA A 86 12.87 -20.64 -20.54
C ALA A 86 13.18 -22.05 -20.00
#